data_AF-A0A0H2V6V1-F1
#
_entry.id   AF-A0A0H2V6V1-F1
#
_cell.length_a   1.000
_cell.length_b   1.000
_cell.length_c   1.000
_cell.angle_alpha   90.00
_cell.angle_beta   90.00
_cell.angle_gamma   90.00
#
_symmetry.space_group_name_H-M   'P 1'
#
loop_
_entity.id
_entity.type
_entity.pdbx_description
1 polymer ?
#
loop_
_entity_poly.entity_id
_entity_poly.type
_entity_poly.pdbx_seq_one_letter_code
_entity_poly.pdbx_strand_id
1 'polypeptide(L)'
;MNMAVQISGVLKDGAGKPIQNCTIQLKAKRNSTTVVVNTVASENPDEAGRYSMDVEYGQYSVILLVEGFPPSHAGAITVYEDSKPGTLNDFLGAATEDDVRPEALYRFEKMVEEVARNAEAASQSAAAAKKSETAAASSRNAAKTSETNAGNSAKAAASSKTAAQNAATAAERSETNARASEEASADSEEASRRNAESAAENAGVATTKAREAAADATKAGQKKDEALSAATRAEKAADRAEVAAEVTAEPYANIVPPLPDVWIPFNDSLDMIAGFSPGYKKIAIGDDVVQVASDKQVNFSRASTATYINKSGELKTAEINEPRFECDGLLIEGQRTNYMLNSESPASWGKSSNMDVPETGTDSFGFTYGKFVCNDSLVGQTSAINMASIAATKSVDVSGDNKYVTTSCRFKTERQVRLRIRFDKYDGSATTFLGDAYIDTQTLEINMTGGAAGRITARVRKDKTTGWIFAEATIQAIDGELKIGSQIQYSPERGGATVSGDYIYLATPQVENGPCVSSFIISGGSATTRASDLVSIPTRNNLYKLPFTFLLEIH
;
A
#
# COMPACT_ATOMS: atom_id res chain seq x y z
N MET A 1 -9.41 113.07 -13.15
CA MET A 1 -7.97 113.40 -13.31
C MET A 1 -7.50 112.75 -14.61
N ASN A 2 -6.34 113.14 -15.16
CA ASN A 2 -5.77 112.40 -16.29
C ASN A 2 -5.41 110.99 -15.82
N MET A 3 -5.89 109.95 -16.49
CA MET A 3 -5.57 108.54 -16.14
C MET A 3 -4.42 107.96 -16.99
N ALA A 4 -3.98 108.73 -17.99
CA ALA A 4 -2.88 108.42 -18.87
C ALA A 4 -1.59 109.12 -18.41
N VAL A 5 -0.48 108.36 -18.45
CA VAL A 5 0.88 108.81 -18.17
C VAL A 5 1.54 109.23 -19.48
N GLN A 6 2.11 110.43 -19.53
CA GLN A 6 2.75 110.94 -20.74
C GLN A 6 4.10 110.26 -20.98
N ILE A 7 4.20 109.53 -22.08
CA ILE A 7 5.45 108.94 -22.58
C ILE A 7 5.93 109.79 -23.76
N SER A 8 6.98 110.60 -23.52
CA SER A 8 7.49 111.59 -24.47
C SER A 8 9.01 111.65 -24.46
N GLY A 9 9.61 112.04 -25.60
CA GLY A 9 11.06 112.04 -25.74
C GLY A 9 11.54 112.22 -27.18
N VAL A 10 12.77 111.78 -27.46
CA VAL A 10 13.35 111.77 -28.80
C VAL A 10 13.80 110.34 -29.14
N LEU A 11 13.20 109.75 -30.17
CA LEU A 11 13.56 108.43 -30.66
C LEU A 11 14.85 108.52 -31.49
N LYS A 12 15.87 107.77 -31.09
CA LYS A 12 17.22 107.85 -31.67
C LYS A 12 17.78 106.48 -32.02
N ASP A 13 18.64 106.45 -33.03
CA ASP A 13 19.46 105.28 -33.35
C ASP A 13 20.62 105.09 -32.37
N GLY A 14 21.37 103.99 -32.51
CA GLY A 14 22.57 103.70 -31.71
C GLY A 14 23.75 104.67 -31.92
N ALA A 15 23.64 105.60 -32.87
CA ALA A 15 24.59 106.71 -33.10
C ALA A 15 24.05 108.06 -32.58
N GLY A 16 22.88 108.07 -31.93
CA GLY A 16 22.25 109.26 -31.35
C GLY A 16 21.49 110.15 -32.34
N LYS A 17 21.34 109.74 -33.60
CA LYS A 17 20.58 110.48 -34.62
C LYS A 17 19.08 110.22 -34.49
N PRO A 18 18.20 111.19 -34.80
CA PRO A 18 16.76 110.96 -34.88
C PRO A 18 16.37 109.85 -35.84
N ILE A 19 15.40 109.00 -35.46
CA ILE A 19 14.77 108.04 -36.37
C ILE A 19 13.53 108.68 -37.01
N GLN A 20 13.64 109.04 -38.28
CA GLN A 20 12.54 109.56 -39.10
C GLN A 20 11.66 108.41 -39.65
N ASN A 21 10.47 108.75 -40.14
CA ASN A 21 9.48 107.85 -40.75
C ASN A 21 9.21 106.57 -39.92
N CYS A 22 9.18 106.74 -38.59
CA CYS A 22 8.84 105.69 -37.63
C CYS A 22 7.38 105.81 -37.17
N THR A 23 6.77 104.69 -36.79
CA THR A 23 5.59 104.64 -35.92
C THR A 23 5.96 103.85 -34.68
N ILE A 24 5.80 104.45 -33.50
CA ILE A 24 5.88 103.74 -32.22
C ILE A 24 4.51 103.16 -31.93
N GLN A 25 4.41 101.84 -31.72
CA GLN A 25 3.18 101.16 -31.33
C GLN A 25 3.32 100.52 -29.94
N LEU A 26 2.32 100.76 -29.08
CA LEU A 26 2.19 100.14 -27.77
C LEU A 26 0.98 99.20 -27.80
N LYS A 27 1.25 97.89 -27.92
CA LYS A 27 0.19 96.86 -27.99
C LYS A 27 -0.08 96.24 -26.62
N ALA A 28 -1.30 96.35 -26.11
CA ALA A 28 -1.68 95.83 -24.80
C ALA A 28 -1.54 94.30 -24.70
N LYS A 29 -0.78 93.82 -23.72
CA LYS A 29 -0.47 92.39 -23.45
C LYS A 29 -1.51 91.70 -22.56
N ARG A 30 -2.25 92.46 -21.75
CA ARG A 30 -3.33 91.99 -20.86
C ARG A 30 -4.42 93.06 -20.76
N ASN A 31 -5.62 92.70 -20.32
CA ASN A 31 -6.64 93.68 -19.95
C ASN A 31 -6.17 94.47 -18.71
N SER A 32 -6.37 95.78 -18.69
CA SER A 32 -6.43 96.63 -17.49
C SER A 32 -7.88 97.10 -17.27
N THR A 33 -8.12 97.93 -16.26
CA THR A 33 -9.44 98.53 -16.01
C THR A 33 -9.83 99.63 -17.00
N THR A 34 -8.91 100.11 -17.86
CA THR A 34 -9.21 101.05 -18.96
C THR A 34 -8.82 100.54 -20.35
N VAL A 35 -7.94 99.54 -20.48
CA VAL A 35 -7.39 99.10 -21.76
C VAL A 35 -7.62 97.60 -21.99
N VAL A 36 -8.10 97.24 -23.19
CA VAL A 36 -8.39 95.85 -23.58
C VAL A 36 -7.17 95.22 -24.26
N VAL A 37 -6.91 93.93 -24.01
CA VAL A 37 -5.81 93.20 -24.65
C VAL A 37 -5.87 93.28 -26.18
N ASN A 38 -4.70 93.35 -26.81
CA ASN A 38 -4.51 93.56 -28.25
C ASN A 38 -4.88 94.94 -28.83
N THR A 39 -5.45 95.89 -28.07
CA THR A 39 -5.53 97.28 -28.56
C THR A 39 -4.13 97.87 -28.73
N VAL A 40 -4.00 98.84 -29.63
CA VAL A 40 -2.74 99.50 -29.97
C VAL A 40 -2.91 101.01 -29.83
N ALA A 41 -2.07 101.66 -29.03
CA ALA A 41 -1.80 103.08 -29.16
C ALA A 41 -0.64 103.28 -30.16
N SER A 42 -0.70 104.32 -30.99
CA SER A 42 0.30 104.57 -32.04
C SER A 42 0.64 106.05 -32.13
N GLU A 43 1.93 106.36 -32.23
CA GLU A 43 2.47 107.72 -32.28
C GLU A 43 3.57 107.81 -33.35
N ASN A 44 3.62 108.93 -34.07
CA ASN A 44 4.54 109.15 -35.18
C ASN A 44 5.52 110.29 -34.85
N PRO A 45 6.82 110.01 -34.62
CA PRO A 45 7.77 111.05 -34.27
C PRO A 45 8.00 112.07 -35.40
N ASP A 46 8.31 113.31 -35.04
CA ASP A 46 8.61 114.39 -36.01
C ASP A 46 9.96 114.21 -36.75
N GLU A 47 10.30 115.13 -37.66
CA GLU A 47 11.58 115.11 -38.38
C GLU A 47 12.83 115.18 -37.46
N ALA A 48 12.67 115.68 -36.23
CA ALA A 48 13.69 115.70 -35.19
C ALA A 48 13.61 114.49 -34.23
N GLY A 49 12.75 113.50 -34.54
CA GLY A 49 12.53 112.27 -33.79
C GLY A 49 11.69 112.43 -32.52
N ARG A 50 11.02 113.57 -32.32
CA ARG A 50 10.25 113.88 -31.11
C ARG A 50 8.89 113.18 -31.12
N TYR A 51 8.54 112.51 -30.03
CA TYR A 51 7.23 111.87 -29.84
C TYR A 51 6.63 112.31 -28.49
N SER A 52 5.30 112.33 -28.38
CA SER A 52 4.60 112.61 -27.12
C SER A 52 3.19 112.02 -27.11
N MET A 53 3.03 110.85 -26.48
CA MET A 53 1.74 110.18 -26.34
C MET A 53 1.34 110.04 -24.87
N ASP A 54 0.05 110.21 -24.59
CA ASP A 54 -0.54 109.92 -23.28
C ASP A 54 -0.98 108.44 -23.24
N VAL A 55 -0.43 107.66 -22.30
CA VAL A 55 -0.58 106.19 -22.24
C VAL A 55 -1.26 105.76 -20.95
N GLU A 56 -2.44 105.16 -21.05
CA GLU A 56 -3.17 104.55 -19.94
C GLU A 56 -2.36 103.43 -19.25
N TYR A 57 -2.62 103.18 -17.97
CA TYR A 57 -1.92 102.14 -17.20
C TYR A 57 -2.19 100.73 -17.75
N GLY A 58 -1.15 99.89 -17.77
CA GLY A 58 -1.20 98.57 -18.39
C GLY A 58 0.17 97.96 -18.67
N GLN A 59 0.18 96.77 -19.28
CA GLN A 59 1.39 96.15 -19.82
C GLN A 59 1.33 96.14 -21.33
N TYR A 60 2.37 96.64 -21.98
CA TYR A 60 2.43 96.79 -23.43
C TYR A 60 3.66 96.09 -24.02
N SER A 61 3.53 95.55 -25.23
CA SER A 61 4.71 95.28 -26.08
C SER A 61 4.97 96.52 -26.93
N VAL A 62 6.23 96.95 -26.94
CA VAL A 62 6.69 98.10 -27.72
C VAL A 62 7.15 97.59 -29.08
N ILE A 63 6.59 98.15 -30.15
CA ILE A 63 6.92 97.82 -31.53
C ILE A 63 7.30 99.11 -32.26
N LEU A 64 8.41 99.11 -32.98
CA LEU A 64 8.88 100.21 -33.83
C LEU A 64 8.71 99.82 -35.29
N LEU A 65 7.97 100.60 -36.05
CA LEU A 65 7.69 100.38 -37.46
C LEU A 65 8.34 101.52 -38.26
N VAL A 66 9.56 101.32 -38.74
CA VAL A 66 10.25 102.27 -39.63
C VAL A 66 9.91 101.96 -41.08
N GLU A 67 9.57 102.97 -41.86
CA GLU A 67 9.23 102.81 -43.28
C GLU A 67 10.35 102.08 -44.05
N GLY A 68 9.98 101.04 -44.81
CA GLY A 68 10.91 100.18 -45.54
C GLY A 68 11.54 99.04 -44.72
N PHE A 69 11.32 98.96 -43.41
CA PHE A 69 11.85 97.91 -42.53
C PHE A 69 10.74 97.04 -41.91
N PRO A 70 11.03 95.77 -41.55
CA PRO A 70 10.08 94.94 -40.83
C PRO A 70 9.82 95.49 -39.40
N PRO A 71 8.61 95.33 -38.83
CA PRO A 71 8.31 95.74 -37.46
C PRO A 71 9.28 95.12 -36.43
N SER A 72 9.91 95.97 -35.61
CA SER A 72 10.89 95.56 -34.60
C SER A 72 10.29 95.61 -33.20
N HIS A 73 10.32 94.50 -32.46
CA HIS A 73 9.91 94.48 -31.06
C HIS A 73 11.01 95.07 -30.18
N ALA A 74 10.84 96.31 -29.71
CA ALA A 74 11.79 96.99 -28.84
C ALA A 74 11.74 96.50 -27.37
N GLY A 75 10.66 95.81 -26.97
CA GLY A 75 10.56 95.15 -25.68
C GLY A 75 9.13 95.08 -25.14
N ALA A 76 9.02 95.12 -23.82
CA ALA A 76 7.75 95.28 -23.12
C ALA A 76 7.91 96.29 -21.97
N ILE A 77 6.86 97.04 -21.70
CA ILE A 77 6.80 98.04 -20.62
C ILE A 77 5.60 97.78 -19.71
N THR A 78 5.72 98.19 -18.45
CA THR A 78 4.58 98.29 -17.52
C THR A 78 4.42 99.76 -17.13
N VAL A 79 3.22 100.31 -17.37
CA VAL A 79 2.79 101.63 -16.90
C VAL A 79 1.88 101.40 -15.71
N TYR A 80 2.31 101.86 -14.53
CA TYR A 80 1.54 101.80 -13.28
C TYR A 80 0.77 103.12 -13.05
N GLU A 81 -0.23 103.11 -12.16
CA GLU A 81 -1.05 104.29 -11.84
C GLU A 81 -0.23 105.45 -11.22
N ASP A 82 0.88 105.15 -10.56
CA ASP A 82 1.83 106.11 -9.97
C ASP A 82 3.05 106.41 -10.87
N SER A 83 3.08 105.86 -12.09
CA SER A 83 4.21 106.05 -13.01
C SER A 83 4.35 107.51 -13.43
N LYS A 84 5.56 108.04 -13.31
CA LYS A 84 5.88 109.43 -13.68
C LYS A 84 6.06 109.55 -15.19
N PRO A 85 5.71 110.70 -15.80
CA PRO A 85 6.08 111.00 -17.17
C PRO A 85 7.57 110.83 -17.43
N GLY A 86 7.93 110.27 -18.58
CA GLY A 86 9.31 109.90 -18.92
C GLY A 86 9.45 109.43 -20.36
N THR A 87 10.66 109.05 -20.77
CA THR A 87 10.91 108.54 -22.12
C THR A 87 10.58 107.05 -22.22
N LEU A 88 10.32 106.58 -23.44
CA LEU A 88 10.09 105.16 -23.74
C LEU A 88 11.23 104.25 -23.25
N ASN A 89 12.47 104.76 -23.20
CA ASN A 89 13.63 104.03 -22.69
C ASN A 89 13.61 103.88 -21.17
N ASP A 90 13.09 104.86 -20.44
CA ASP A 90 12.97 104.79 -18.97
C ASP A 90 11.99 103.68 -18.56
N PHE A 91 10.90 103.51 -19.32
CA PHE A 91 9.93 102.43 -19.15
C PHE A 91 10.46 101.06 -19.62
N LEU A 92 11.31 101.01 -20.65
CA LEU A 92 11.95 99.77 -21.13
C LEU A 92 13.10 99.29 -20.23
N GLY A 93 13.70 100.19 -19.44
CA GLY A 93 14.78 99.88 -18.49
C GLY A 93 14.34 99.57 -17.06
N ALA A 94 13.03 99.54 -16.79
CA ALA A 94 12.49 99.30 -15.44
C ALA A 94 12.56 97.82 -15.05
N ALA A 95 12.94 97.54 -13.79
CA ALA A 95 12.97 96.18 -13.24
C ALA A 95 11.57 95.56 -13.12
N THR A 96 11.50 94.23 -13.16
CA THR A 96 10.27 93.44 -13.26
C THR A 96 9.99 92.63 -11.99
N GLU A 97 8.78 92.04 -11.87
CA GLU A 97 8.39 91.26 -10.67
C GLU A 97 9.29 90.04 -10.42
N ASP A 98 9.88 89.45 -11.47
CA ASP A 98 10.81 88.32 -11.33
C ASP A 98 12.17 88.73 -10.70
N ASP A 99 12.58 89.99 -10.88
CA ASP A 99 13.84 90.53 -10.33
C ASP A 99 13.80 90.72 -8.79
N VAL A 100 12.62 90.54 -8.16
CA VAL A 100 12.37 90.88 -6.75
C VAL A 100 12.11 89.65 -5.85
N ARG A 101 12.12 88.41 -6.37
CA ARG A 101 11.83 87.20 -5.56
C ARG A 101 12.99 86.89 -4.59
N PRO A 102 12.81 86.88 -3.25
CA PRO A 102 13.93 86.73 -2.32
C PRO A 102 14.54 85.33 -2.28
N GLU A 103 15.87 85.22 -2.43
CA GLU A 103 16.62 83.96 -2.36
C GLU A 103 16.34 83.12 -1.10
N ALA A 104 16.06 83.78 0.03
CA ALA A 104 15.83 83.12 1.31
C ALA A 104 14.67 82.10 1.25
N LEU A 105 13.64 82.38 0.44
CA LEU A 105 12.50 81.49 0.26
C LEU A 105 12.90 80.21 -0.50
N TYR A 106 13.68 80.35 -1.58
CA TYR A 106 14.18 79.20 -2.35
C TYR A 106 15.12 78.31 -1.52
N ARG A 107 15.95 78.91 -0.66
CA ARG A 107 16.81 78.15 0.28
C ARG A 107 15.99 77.40 1.33
N PHE A 108 14.88 77.97 1.80
CA PHE A 108 13.95 77.30 2.72
C PHE A 108 13.21 76.13 2.04
N GLU A 109 12.68 76.33 0.83
CA GLU A 109 12.05 75.28 0.01
C GLU A 109 12.99 74.05 -0.13
N LYS A 110 14.27 74.28 -0.43
CA LYS A 110 15.28 73.20 -0.53
C LYS A 110 15.59 72.50 0.79
N MET A 111 15.57 73.21 1.92
CA MET A 111 15.76 72.60 3.24
C MET A 111 14.59 71.67 3.60
N VAL A 112 13.35 72.04 3.26
CA VAL A 112 12.16 71.19 3.49
C VAL A 112 12.22 69.92 2.63
N GLU A 113 12.65 70.01 1.36
CA GLU A 113 12.89 68.84 0.51
C GLU A 113 13.95 67.88 1.08
N GLU A 114 14.98 68.40 1.75
CA GLU A 114 16.02 67.58 2.38
C GLU A 114 15.54 66.91 3.67
N VAL A 115 14.83 67.64 4.54
CA VAL A 115 14.21 67.08 5.74
C VAL A 115 13.21 65.97 5.38
N ALA A 116 12.40 66.16 4.33
CA ALA A 116 11.46 65.14 3.85
C ALA A 116 12.18 63.87 3.38
N ARG A 117 13.26 63.99 2.59
CA ARG A 117 14.08 62.86 2.14
C ARG A 117 14.77 62.13 3.30
N ASN A 118 15.26 62.86 4.29
CA ASN A 118 15.89 62.27 5.48
C ASN A 118 14.88 61.53 6.38
N ALA A 119 13.65 62.05 6.51
CA ALA A 119 12.57 61.38 7.22
C ALA A 119 12.15 60.06 6.54
N GLU A 120 12.04 60.07 5.21
CA GLU A 120 11.75 58.86 4.42
C GLU A 120 12.88 57.81 4.52
N ALA A 121 14.14 58.24 4.42
CA ALA A 121 15.29 57.35 4.62
C ALA A 121 15.34 56.73 6.02
N ALA A 122 14.95 57.48 7.06
CA ALA A 122 14.83 56.97 8.42
C ALA A 122 13.66 55.97 8.56
N SER A 123 12.52 56.23 7.93
CA SER A 123 11.36 55.32 7.86
C SER A 123 11.74 53.97 7.22
N GLN A 124 12.39 54.01 6.04
CA GLN A 124 12.88 52.82 5.35
C GLN A 124 13.92 52.05 6.18
N SER A 125 14.81 52.77 6.88
CA SER A 125 15.80 52.17 7.78
C SER A 125 15.15 51.45 8.97
N ALA A 126 14.11 52.02 9.56
CA ALA A 126 13.33 51.38 10.64
C ALA A 126 12.59 50.13 10.15
N ALA A 127 12.00 50.17 8.95
CA ALA A 127 11.36 49.01 8.33
C ALA A 127 12.37 47.88 8.03
N ALA A 128 13.56 48.23 7.53
CA ALA A 128 14.65 47.28 7.31
C ALA A 128 15.15 46.64 8.62
N ALA A 129 15.29 47.45 9.70
CA ALA A 129 15.64 46.96 11.03
C ALA A 129 14.59 45.97 11.57
N LYS A 130 13.29 46.26 11.42
CA LYS A 130 12.22 45.36 11.88
C LYS A 130 12.19 44.05 11.09
N LYS A 131 12.45 44.09 9.78
CA LYS A 131 12.62 42.89 8.95
C LYS A 131 13.83 42.05 9.40
N SER A 132 14.94 42.69 9.78
CA SER A 132 16.14 42.04 10.32
C SER A 132 15.88 41.36 11.66
N GLU A 133 15.16 42.02 12.58
CA GLU A 133 14.72 41.45 13.86
C GLU A 133 13.89 40.17 13.65
N THR A 134 12.91 40.21 12.72
CA THR A 134 12.09 39.03 12.37
C THR A 134 12.95 37.91 11.79
N ALA A 135 13.88 38.21 10.89
CA ALA A 135 14.80 37.20 10.34
C ALA A 135 15.69 36.57 11.43
N ALA A 136 16.20 37.36 12.37
CA ALA A 136 16.99 36.86 13.51
C ALA A 136 16.17 35.94 14.43
N ALA A 137 14.88 36.24 14.65
CA ALA A 137 13.97 35.37 15.39
C ALA A 137 13.71 34.06 14.64
N SER A 138 13.47 34.09 13.33
CA SER A 138 13.33 32.89 12.49
C SER A 138 14.58 32.01 12.53
N SER A 139 15.77 32.59 12.41
CA SER A 139 17.05 31.87 12.50
C SER A 139 17.28 31.24 13.87
N ARG A 140 16.89 31.90 14.97
CA ARG A 140 16.93 31.32 16.32
C ARG A 140 16.05 30.08 16.44
N ASN A 141 14.84 30.13 15.89
CA ASN A 141 13.92 29.00 15.90
C ASN A 141 14.46 27.84 15.06
N ALA A 142 14.98 28.11 13.85
CA ALA A 142 15.62 27.10 13.00
C ALA A 142 16.82 26.42 13.70
N ALA A 143 17.64 27.17 14.43
CA ALA A 143 18.74 26.62 15.23
C ALA A 143 18.22 25.68 16.34
N LYS A 144 17.14 26.04 17.04
CA LYS A 144 16.52 25.18 18.09
C LYS A 144 15.91 23.89 17.51
N THR A 145 15.34 23.96 16.30
CA THR A 145 14.91 22.76 15.56
C THR A 145 16.11 21.90 15.17
N SER A 146 17.21 22.50 14.72
CA SER A 146 18.44 21.77 14.36
C SER A 146 19.08 21.05 15.56
N GLU A 147 19.12 21.69 16.72
CA GLU A 147 19.57 21.09 18.00
C GLU A 147 18.71 19.87 18.37
N THR A 148 17.38 20.01 18.24
CA THR A 148 16.41 18.93 18.50
C THR A 148 16.61 17.75 17.54
N ASN A 149 16.82 18.03 16.26
CA ASN A 149 17.09 17.01 15.25
C ASN A 149 18.42 16.28 15.51
N ALA A 150 19.48 17.00 15.88
CA ALA A 150 20.76 16.38 16.27
C ALA A 150 20.60 15.44 17.48
N GLY A 151 19.84 15.85 18.50
CA GLY A 151 19.51 15.00 19.65
C GLY A 151 18.71 13.74 19.28
N ASN A 152 17.83 13.82 18.29
CA ASN A 152 17.08 12.66 17.78
C ASN A 152 17.97 11.73 16.95
N SER A 153 18.86 12.26 16.10
CA SER A 153 19.85 11.47 15.37
C SER A 153 20.82 10.73 16.30
N ALA A 154 21.24 11.36 17.41
CA ALA A 154 22.08 10.71 18.42
C ALA A 154 21.37 9.53 19.11
N LYS A 155 20.06 9.66 19.42
CA LYS A 155 19.24 8.54 19.94
C LYS A 155 19.11 7.41 18.91
N ALA A 156 18.83 7.74 17.65
CA ALA A 156 18.74 6.75 16.58
C ALA A 156 20.05 5.97 16.39
N ALA A 157 21.20 6.66 16.43
CA ALA A 157 22.52 6.02 16.37
C ALA A 157 22.77 5.07 17.57
N ALA A 158 22.33 5.44 18.78
CA ALA A 158 22.42 4.58 19.95
C ALA A 158 21.54 3.32 19.81
N SER A 159 20.29 3.46 19.33
CA SER A 159 19.42 2.32 19.05
C SER A 159 19.99 1.40 17.97
N SER A 160 20.57 1.95 16.89
CA SER A 160 21.25 1.17 15.85
C SER A 160 22.46 0.40 16.38
N LYS A 161 23.22 0.97 17.32
CA LYS A 161 24.32 0.27 18.00
C LYS A 161 23.80 -0.95 18.77
N THR A 162 22.74 -0.80 19.57
CA THR A 162 22.14 -1.92 20.30
C THR A 162 21.57 -2.99 19.35
N ALA A 163 20.94 -2.58 18.24
CA ALA A 163 20.46 -3.52 17.23
C ALA A 163 21.61 -4.34 16.60
N ALA A 164 22.74 -3.71 16.28
CA ALA A 164 23.93 -4.38 15.77
C ALA A 164 24.54 -5.36 16.79
N GLN A 165 24.58 -5.00 18.08
CA GLN A 165 25.04 -5.89 19.15
C GLN A 165 24.12 -7.11 19.30
N ASN A 166 22.80 -6.92 19.28
CA ASN A 166 21.83 -8.02 19.33
C ASN A 166 21.95 -8.95 18.11
N ALA A 167 22.21 -8.40 16.92
CA ALA A 167 22.43 -9.17 15.70
C ALA A 167 23.71 -10.02 15.76
N ALA A 168 24.80 -9.50 16.35
CA ALA A 168 26.03 -10.26 16.56
C ALA A 168 25.78 -11.48 17.48
N THR A 169 25.14 -11.28 18.63
CA THR A 169 24.81 -12.39 19.55
C THR A 169 23.76 -13.36 18.98
N ALA A 170 22.93 -12.93 18.02
CA ALA A 170 22.07 -13.84 17.27
C ALA A 170 22.88 -14.73 16.30
N ALA A 171 23.89 -14.16 15.62
CA ALA A 171 24.80 -14.92 14.76
C ALA A 171 25.65 -15.94 15.54
N GLU A 172 26.21 -15.55 16.69
CA GLU A 172 26.97 -16.44 17.59
C GLU A 172 26.13 -17.67 18.03
N ARG A 173 24.86 -17.44 18.38
CA ARG A 173 23.92 -18.54 18.69
C ARG A 173 23.60 -19.41 17.47
N SER A 174 23.47 -18.80 16.29
CA SER A 174 23.24 -19.55 15.05
C SER A 174 24.42 -20.44 14.68
N GLU A 175 25.66 -20.00 14.92
CA GLU A 175 26.87 -20.80 14.73
C GLU A 175 26.92 -21.98 15.71
N THR A 176 26.59 -21.74 16.98
CA THR A 176 26.54 -22.80 18.01
C THR A 176 25.47 -23.84 17.68
N ASN A 177 24.28 -23.41 17.26
CA ASN A 177 23.20 -24.31 16.85
C ASN A 177 23.55 -25.12 15.58
N ALA A 178 24.29 -24.53 14.64
CA ALA A 178 24.78 -25.24 13.46
C ALA A 178 25.76 -26.36 13.84
N ARG A 179 26.74 -26.08 14.70
CA ARG A 179 27.69 -27.10 15.20
C ARG A 179 26.99 -28.23 15.95
N ALA A 180 26.04 -27.90 16.84
CA ALA A 180 25.26 -28.92 17.55
C ALA A 180 24.41 -29.79 16.60
N SER A 181 23.99 -29.25 15.46
CA SER A 181 23.27 -30.00 14.42
C SER A 181 24.19 -30.90 13.60
N GLU A 182 25.43 -30.47 13.37
CA GLU A 182 26.50 -31.25 12.71
C GLU A 182 26.93 -32.43 13.62
N GLU A 183 27.15 -32.19 14.91
CA GLU A 183 27.43 -33.21 15.92
C GLU A 183 26.31 -34.26 16.01
N ALA A 184 25.05 -33.82 16.12
CA ALA A 184 23.89 -34.73 16.15
C ALA A 184 23.70 -35.54 14.85
N SER A 185 24.16 -35.01 13.71
CA SER A 185 24.15 -35.72 12.43
C SER A 185 25.21 -36.82 12.41
N ALA A 186 26.42 -36.55 12.91
CA ALA A 186 27.49 -37.53 13.02
C ALA A 186 27.14 -38.68 14.00
N ASP A 187 26.54 -38.36 15.16
CA ASP A 187 26.01 -39.37 16.09
C ASP A 187 24.93 -40.26 15.44
N SER A 188 24.10 -39.69 14.56
CA SER A 188 23.05 -40.42 13.83
C SER A 188 23.61 -41.34 12.74
N GLU A 189 24.68 -40.93 12.06
CA GLU A 189 25.40 -41.76 11.09
C GLU A 189 26.11 -42.94 11.78
N GLU A 190 26.80 -42.68 12.89
CA GLU A 190 27.47 -43.70 13.70
C GLU A 190 26.48 -44.68 14.35
N ALA A 191 25.32 -44.21 14.82
CA ALA A 191 24.24 -45.09 15.26
C ALA A 191 23.70 -45.98 14.13
N SER A 192 23.58 -45.42 12.91
CA SER A 192 23.16 -46.16 11.73
C SER A 192 24.18 -47.24 11.32
N ARG A 193 25.49 -46.94 11.43
CA ARG A 193 26.58 -47.91 11.21
C ARG A 193 26.49 -49.10 12.18
N ARG A 194 26.34 -48.84 13.48
CA ARG A 194 26.19 -49.89 14.51
C ARG A 194 24.94 -50.75 14.29
N ASN A 195 23.85 -50.15 13.82
CA ASN A 195 22.63 -50.90 13.46
C ASN A 195 22.85 -51.83 12.26
N ALA A 196 23.59 -51.37 11.23
CA ALA A 196 23.95 -52.20 10.08
C ALA A 196 24.89 -53.37 10.46
N GLU A 197 25.88 -53.12 11.32
CA GLU A 197 26.77 -54.15 11.88
C GLU A 197 25.97 -55.20 12.68
N SER A 198 25.05 -54.75 13.54
CA SER A 198 24.15 -55.62 14.31
C SER A 198 23.23 -56.46 13.40
N ALA A 199 22.74 -55.88 12.29
CA ALA A 199 21.92 -56.60 11.33
C ALA A 199 22.71 -57.69 10.58
N ALA A 200 23.98 -57.41 10.23
CA ALA A 200 24.87 -58.38 9.59
C ALA A 200 25.21 -59.57 10.53
N GLU A 201 25.46 -59.30 11.82
CA GLU A 201 25.68 -60.36 12.81
C GLU A 201 24.43 -61.24 12.98
N ASN A 202 23.25 -60.63 13.12
CA ASN A 202 21.97 -61.36 13.20
C ASN A 202 21.71 -62.23 11.95
N ALA A 203 22.06 -61.75 10.75
CA ALA A 203 21.98 -62.55 9.52
C ALA A 203 22.94 -63.74 9.52
N GLY A 204 24.14 -63.59 10.11
CA GLY A 204 25.09 -64.69 10.34
C GLY A 204 24.56 -65.74 11.32
N VAL A 205 23.93 -65.31 12.42
CA VAL A 205 23.27 -66.20 13.39
C VAL A 205 22.10 -66.96 12.74
N ALA A 206 21.24 -66.25 11.98
CA ALA A 206 20.13 -66.86 11.25
C ALA A 206 20.62 -67.89 10.20
N THR A 207 21.69 -67.57 9.46
CA THR A 207 22.32 -68.50 8.50
C THR A 207 22.88 -69.74 9.20
N THR A 208 23.43 -69.59 10.40
CA THR A 208 23.92 -70.71 11.22
C THR A 208 22.77 -71.59 11.70
N LYS A 209 21.68 -71.00 12.20
CA LYS A 209 20.46 -71.72 12.60
C LYS A 209 19.77 -72.44 11.45
N ALA A 210 19.79 -71.87 10.24
CA ALA A 210 19.29 -72.55 9.04
C ALA A 210 20.12 -73.79 8.68
N ARG A 211 21.45 -73.75 8.88
CA ARG A 211 22.34 -74.93 8.68
C ARG A 211 22.11 -76.01 9.74
N GLU A 212 21.92 -75.63 11.00
CA GLU A 212 21.53 -76.56 12.08
C GLU A 212 20.20 -77.25 11.74
N ALA A 213 19.17 -76.48 11.38
CA ALA A 213 17.86 -77.02 11.01
C ALA A 213 17.90 -77.95 9.79
N ALA A 214 18.75 -77.65 8.79
CA ALA A 214 18.96 -78.53 7.63
C ALA A 214 19.68 -79.84 8.03
N ALA A 215 20.63 -79.79 8.97
CA ALA A 215 21.29 -80.98 9.50
C ALA A 215 20.32 -81.85 10.31
N ASP A 216 19.47 -81.24 11.16
CA ASP A 216 18.45 -81.97 11.92
C ASP A 216 17.32 -82.50 11.01
N ALA A 217 16.94 -81.80 9.94
CA ALA A 217 16.04 -82.33 8.92
C ALA A 217 16.65 -83.55 8.19
N THR A 218 17.95 -83.54 7.91
CA THR A 218 18.67 -84.69 7.35
C THR A 218 18.67 -85.88 8.33
N LYS A 219 18.87 -85.60 9.63
CA LYS A 219 18.76 -86.57 10.73
C LYS A 219 17.35 -87.14 10.89
N ALA A 220 16.32 -86.31 10.70
CA ALA A 220 14.93 -86.72 10.69
C ALA A 220 14.61 -87.59 9.45
N GLY A 221 15.21 -87.29 8.30
CA GLY A 221 15.20 -88.17 7.12
C GLY A 221 15.82 -89.53 7.39
N GLN A 222 17.02 -89.56 7.97
CA GLN A 222 17.68 -90.81 8.38
C GLN A 222 16.80 -91.61 9.36
N LYS A 223 16.20 -90.95 10.36
CA LYS A 223 15.24 -91.59 11.28
C LYS A 223 13.95 -92.04 10.60
N LYS A 224 13.47 -91.34 9.57
CA LYS A 224 12.36 -91.79 8.72
C LYS A 224 12.74 -93.06 7.97
N ASP A 225 13.96 -93.16 7.45
CA ASP A 225 14.41 -94.33 6.69
C ASP A 225 14.72 -95.53 7.61
N GLU A 226 15.24 -95.30 8.81
CA GLU A 226 15.29 -96.28 9.91
C GLU A 226 13.89 -96.73 10.33
N ALA A 227 12.94 -95.79 10.46
CA ALA A 227 11.54 -96.08 10.78
C ALA A 227 10.81 -96.79 9.63
N LEU A 228 11.14 -96.53 8.36
CA LEU A 228 10.67 -97.30 7.20
C LEU A 228 11.25 -98.71 7.25
N SER A 229 12.54 -98.84 7.56
CA SER A 229 13.20 -100.15 7.72
C SER A 229 12.69 -100.92 8.94
N ALA A 230 12.16 -100.24 9.96
CA ALA A 230 11.41 -100.83 11.06
C ALA A 230 9.96 -101.15 10.64
N ALA A 231 9.31 -100.28 9.88
CA ALA A 231 7.98 -100.46 9.34
C ALA A 231 7.95 -101.69 8.44
N THR A 232 8.86 -101.88 7.48
CA THR A 232 8.91 -103.10 6.63
C THR A 232 9.22 -104.39 7.41
N ARG A 233 9.80 -104.29 8.62
CA ARG A 233 9.90 -105.43 9.55
C ARG A 233 8.60 -105.65 10.33
N ALA A 234 7.88 -104.59 10.66
CA ALA A 234 6.54 -104.63 11.24
C ALA A 234 5.44 -105.00 10.22
N GLU A 235 5.64 -104.72 8.93
CA GLU A 235 4.78 -105.02 7.78
C GLU A 235 4.69 -106.54 7.60
N LYS A 236 5.84 -107.24 7.67
CA LYS A 236 5.91 -108.71 7.81
C LYS A 236 5.35 -109.28 9.12
N ALA A 237 4.88 -108.41 10.02
CA ALA A 237 4.08 -108.74 11.20
C ALA A 237 2.65 -108.13 11.17
N ALA A 238 2.35 -107.25 10.21
CA ALA A 238 1.08 -106.58 9.96
C ALA A 238 0.31 -107.24 8.81
N ASP A 239 0.97 -107.99 7.92
CA ASP A 239 0.39 -109.13 7.19
C ASP A 239 -0.38 -110.10 8.11
N ARG A 240 -0.14 -110.03 9.43
CA ARG A 240 -0.81 -110.79 10.49
C ARG A 240 -1.73 -109.96 11.40
N ALA A 241 -1.99 -108.70 11.08
CA ALA A 241 -2.81 -107.77 11.88
C ALA A 241 -3.71 -106.81 11.06
N GLU A 242 -3.42 -106.57 9.78
CA GLU A 242 -4.04 -105.55 8.93
C GLU A 242 -5.34 -106.04 8.29
N VAL A 243 -6.31 -106.31 9.17
CA VAL A 243 -7.74 -106.47 8.85
C VAL A 243 -8.53 -105.25 9.38
N ALA A 244 -7.83 -104.20 9.85
CA ALA A 244 -8.38 -103.15 10.70
C ALA A 244 -8.06 -101.71 10.23
N ALA A 245 -8.94 -101.18 9.37
CA ALA A 245 -9.24 -99.76 9.13
C ALA A 245 -8.16 -98.84 8.50
N GLU A 246 -8.47 -98.35 7.28
CA GLU A 246 -7.73 -97.39 6.46
C GLU A 246 -8.61 -96.13 6.15
N VAL A 247 -8.11 -95.15 5.37
CA VAL A 247 -8.84 -94.04 4.67
C VAL A 247 -9.37 -92.87 5.56
N THR A 248 -9.22 -91.54 5.31
CA THR A 248 -8.41 -90.61 4.44
C THR A 248 -8.40 -89.20 5.16
N ALA A 249 -8.24 -87.94 4.66
CA ALA A 249 -8.18 -87.31 3.32
C ALA A 249 -7.62 -85.85 3.32
N GLU A 250 -7.00 -85.43 2.20
CA GLU A 250 -6.96 -84.07 1.59
C GLU A 250 -6.41 -82.82 2.40
N PRO A 251 -6.42 -81.56 1.87
CA PRO A 251 -5.40 -81.06 0.94
C PRO A 251 -4.81 -79.66 1.28
N TYR A 252 -3.91 -79.11 0.45
CA TYR A 252 -3.36 -77.74 0.58
C TYR A 252 -3.30 -76.96 -0.75
N ALA A 253 -3.41 -75.63 -0.68
CA ALA A 253 -3.33 -74.69 -1.81
C ALA A 253 -2.17 -73.67 -1.66
N ASN A 254 -1.69 -73.11 -2.77
CA ASN A 254 -0.42 -72.39 -2.82
C ASN A 254 -0.51 -70.88 -2.51
N ILE A 255 0.22 -70.49 -1.45
CA ILE A 255 1.16 -69.34 -1.38
C ILE A 255 0.73 -68.05 -2.11
N VAL A 256 0.15 -67.13 -1.35
CA VAL A 256 0.28 -65.67 -1.56
C VAL A 256 1.37 -65.19 -0.58
N PRO A 257 2.26 -64.23 -0.92
CA PRO A 257 3.14 -63.62 0.07
C PRO A 257 2.34 -63.01 1.23
N PRO A 258 2.87 -62.95 2.46
CA PRO A 258 2.12 -62.50 3.62
C PRO A 258 1.65 -61.05 3.43
N LEU A 259 0.32 -60.87 3.42
CA LEU A 259 -0.30 -59.55 3.51
C LEU A 259 0.05 -58.94 4.88
N PRO A 260 0.26 -57.62 4.98
CA PRO A 260 0.44 -56.97 6.28
C PRO A 260 -0.83 -57.10 7.12
N ASP A 261 -0.69 -57.10 8.46
CA ASP A 261 -1.80 -57.32 9.40
C ASP A 261 -2.99 -56.37 9.19
N VAL A 262 -2.72 -55.17 8.65
CA VAL A 262 -3.73 -54.21 8.19
C VAL A 262 -3.35 -53.71 6.80
N TRP A 263 -4.31 -53.71 5.86
CA TRP A 263 -4.17 -53.03 4.57
C TRP A 263 -5.49 -52.33 4.21
N ILE A 264 -5.43 -51.01 4.19
CA ILE A 264 -6.53 -50.12 3.81
C ILE A 264 -6.17 -49.40 2.50
N PRO A 265 -6.80 -49.74 1.37
CA PRO A 265 -6.92 -48.80 0.26
C PRO A 265 -7.92 -47.72 0.67
N PHE A 266 -7.48 -46.46 0.80
CA PHE A 266 -8.37 -45.32 1.08
C PHE A 266 -9.13 -44.89 -0.18
N ASN A 267 -9.96 -45.80 -0.68
CA ASN A 267 -10.84 -45.63 -1.82
C ASN A 267 -12.30 -45.42 -1.38
N ASP A 268 -13.16 -45.15 -2.35
CA ASP A 268 -14.54 -44.68 -2.16
C ASP A 268 -15.44 -45.67 -1.41
N SER A 269 -15.06 -46.94 -1.32
CA SER A 269 -15.80 -47.96 -0.56
C SER A 269 -15.28 -48.23 0.86
N LEU A 270 -14.11 -47.68 1.23
CA LEU A 270 -13.46 -47.85 2.53
C LEU A 270 -13.36 -49.32 3.01
N ASP A 271 -13.21 -50.23 2.06
CA ASP A 271 -13.04 -51.68 2.28
C ASP A 271 -11.60 -52.02 2.66
N MET A 272 -11.41 -52.76 3.75
CA MET A 272 -10.09 -53.29 4.13
C MET A 272 -9.76 -54.54 3.28
N ILE A 273 -8.53 -54.62 2.77
CA ILE A 273 -8.01 -55.85 2.14
C ILE A 273 -7.61 -56.85 3.25
N ALA A 274 -6.80 -56.38 4.20
CA ALA A 274 -6.33 -57.13 5.36
C ALA A 274 -6.61 -56.36 6.66
N GLY A 275 -6.74 -57.11 7.77
CA GLY A 275 -7.17 -56.60 9.07
C GLY A 275 -8.68 -56.71 9.32
N PHE A 276 -9.07 -56.23 10.50
CA PHE A 276 -10.40 -56.30 11.10
C PHE A 276 -10.88 -54.91 11.57
N SER A 277 -12.03 -54.45 11.11
CA SER A 277 -12.74 -53.29 11.65
C SER A 277 -14.26 -53.52 11.54
N PRO A 278 -14.98 -53.62 12.67
CA PRO A 278 -16.42 -53.89 12.67
C PRO A 278 -17.17 -52.61 12.29
N GLY A 279 -18.06 -52.70 11.33
CA GLY A 279 -18.89 -51.60 10.86
C GLY A 279 -20.03 -52.11 9.98
N TYR A 280 -20.61 -51.22 9.19
CA TYR A 280 -21.71 -51.54 8.29
C TYR A 280 -21.44 -51.00 6.89
N LYS A 281 -21.57 -51.87 5.89
CA LYS A 281 -21.49 -51.52 4.47
C LYS A 281 -22.89 -51.16 3.95
N LYS A 282 -23.02 -50.02 3.27
CA LYS A 282 -24.21 -49.71 2.47
C LYS A 282 -24.11 -50.48 1.15
N ILE A 283 -25.14 -51.26 0.81
CA ILE A 283 -25.26 -51.97 -0.47
C ILE A 283 -26.58 -51.56 -1.11
N ALA A 284 -26.51 -51.02 -2.34
CA ALA A 284 -27.70 -50.71 -3.13
C ALA A 284 -28.22 -51.97 -3.84
N ILE A 285 -29.52 -52.20 -3.79
CA ILE A 285 -30.22 -53.34 -4.40
C ILE A 285 -31.45 -52.79 -5.12
N GLY A 286 -31.25 -52.37 -6.38
CA GLY A 286 -32.24 -51.50 -7.05
C GLY A 286 -32.23 -50.11 -6.41
N ASP A 287 -33.42 -49.58 -6.11
CA ASP A 287 -33.59 -48.27 -5.45
C ASP A 287 -33.39 -48.33 -3.93
N ASP A 288 -33.39 -49.53 -3.32
CA ASP A 288 -33.22 -49.72 -1.88
C ASP A 288 -31.74 -49.74 -1.47
N VAL A 289 -31.42 -49.14 -0.31
CA VAL A 289 -30.08 -49.17 0.29
C VAL A 289 -30.10 -49.95 1.61
N VAL A 290 -29.52 -51.15 1.59
CA VAL A 290 -29.44 -52.06 2.75
C VAL A 290 -28.11 -51.87 3.48
N GLN A 291 -28.13 -51.85 4.81
CA GLN A 291 -26.91 -51.92 5.62
C GLN A 291 -26.61 -53.37 6.00
N VAL A 292 -25.40 -53.83 5.69
CA VAL A 292 -24.92 -55.18 5.99
C VAL A 292 -23.70 -55.08 6.91
N ALA A 293 -23.66 -55.86 7.99
CA ALA A 293 -22.52 -55.89 8.90
C ALA A 293 -21.26 -56.37 8.17
N SER A 294 -20.13 -55.70 8.42
CA SER A 294 -18.83 -56.02 7.83
C SER A 294 -17.76 -55.97 8.92
N ASP A 295 -16.84 -56.91 8.90
CA ASP A 295 -15.63 -56.92 9.73
C ASP A 295 -14.42 -56.30 9.01
N LYS A 296 -14.63 -55.68 7.84
CA LYS A 296 -13.60 -55.05 7.00
C LYS A 296 -13.99 -53.63 6.57
N GLN A 297 -14.74 -52.91 7.38
CA GLN A 297 -15.16 -51.54 7.08
C GLN A 297 -14.36 -50.54 7.92
N VAL A 298 -13.58 -49.66 7.27
CA VAL A 298 -12.86 -48.60 7.98
C VAL A 298 -13.87 -47.61 8.56
N ASN A 299 -13.81 -47.37 9.87
CA ASN A 299 -14.75 -46.50 10.55
C ASN A 299 -14.33 -45.03 10.38
N PHE A 300 -15.23 -44.23 9.81
CA PHE A 300 -15.08 -42.78 9.65
C PHE A 300 -16.09 -42.06 10.54
N SER A 301 -15.69 -40.96 11.16
CA SER A 301 -16.61 -40.09 11.91
C SER A 301 -16.26 -38.62 11.78
N ARG A 302 -17.30 -37.78 11.75
CA ARG A 302 -17.23 -36.31 11.77
C ARG A 302 -18.55 -35.79 12.33
N ALA A 303 -18.48 -35.03 13.43
CA ALA A 303 -19.65 -34.55 14.17
C ALA A 303 -20.42 -33.38 13.51
N SER A 304 -20.11 -33.04 12.26
CA SER A 304 -20.79 -32.01 11.46
C SER A 304 -20.89 -32.46 10.00
N THR A 305 -21.77 -31.81 9.24
CA THR A 305 -21.62 -31.77 7.78
C THR A 305 -20.32 -31.02 7.41
N ALA A 306 -19.84 -31.20 6.18
CA ALA A 306 -18.65 -30.50 5.68
C ALA A 306 -18.66 -30.43 4.15
N THR A 307 -18.19 -29.33 3.56
CA THR A 307 -18.05 -29.27 2.11
C THR A 307 -16.72 -29.86 1.62
N TYR A 308 -16.69 -30.24 0.35
CA TYR A 308 -15.51 -30.64 -0.42
C TYR A 308 -15.79 -30.45 -1.93
N ILE A 309 -14.75 -30.46 -2.75
CA ILE A 309 -14.86 -30.59 -4.21
C ILE A 309 -14.77 -32.06 -4.56
N ASN A 310 -15.85 -32.64 -5.08
CA ASN A 310 -15.84 -34.04 -5.50
C ASN A 310 -14.92 -34.27 -6.72
N LYS A 311 -14.67 -35.54 -7.06
CA LYS A 311 -13.87 -35.95 -8.23
C LYS A 311 -14.35 -35.40 -9.58
N SER A 312 -15.58 -34.90 -9.66
CA SER A 312 -16.16 -34.28 -10.86
C SER A 312 -15.94 -32.76 -10.92
N GLY A 313 -15.32 -32.15 -9.91
CA GLY A 313 -15.14 -30.71 -9.81
C GLY A 313 -16.33 -29.94 -9.22
N GLU A 314 -17.27 -30.62 -8.56
CA GLU A 314 -18.45 -30.00 -7.97
C GLU A 314 -18.31 -29.84 -6.45
N LEU A 315 -18.73 -28.69 -5.91
CA LEU A 315 -18.97 -28.49 -4.49
C LEU A 315 -20.10 -29.41 -4.03
N LYS A 316 -19.80 -30.30 -3.08
CA LYS A 316 -20.78 -31.12 -2.36
C LYS A 316 -20.66 -30.85 -0.87
N THR A 317 -21.78 -30.99 -0.16
CA THR A 317 -21.81 -31.11 1.30
C THR A 317 -21.91 -32.59 1.62
N ALA A 318 -20.90 -33.14 2.30
CA ALA A 318 -20.95 -34.47 2.87
C ALA A 318 -21.69 -34.44 4.23
N GLU A 319 -22.52 -35.44 4.46
CA GLU A 319 -23.32 -35.58 5.66
C GLU A 319 -22.48 -35.91 6.92
N ILE A 320 -23.13 -35.94 8.09
CA ILE A 320 -22.48 -36.39 9.34
C ILE A 320 -21.95 -37.83 9.16
N ASN A 321 -20.68 -38.04 9.53
CA ASN A 321 -19.92 -39.28 9.33
C ASN A 321 -19.76 -39.76 7.86
N GLU A 322 -19.99 -38.90 6.86
CA GLU A 322 -19.71 -39.24 5.46
C GLU A 322 -18.27 -38.85 5.04
N PRO A 323 -17.46 -39.79 4.50
CA PRO A 323 -16.11 -39.50 4.03
C PRO A 323 -16.13 -38.57 2.81
N ARG A 324 -15.10 -37.72 2.69
CA ARG A 324 -14.99 -36.72 1.61
C ARG A 324 -13.88 -37.15 0.65
N PHE A 325 -14.22 -37.35 -0.62
CA PHE A 325 -13.27 -37.79 -1.64
C PHE A 325 -13.12 -36.74 -2.74
N GLU A 326 -11.97 -36.06 -2.77
CA GLU A 326 -11.61 -35.12 -3.82
C GLU A 326 -10.86 -35.84 -4.96
N CYS A 327 -10.35 -35.11 -5.95
CA CYS A 327 -9.59 -35.69 -7.06
C CYS A 327 -8.33 -36.43 -6.61
N ASP A 328 -7.69 -35.97 -5.54
CA ASP A 328 -6.40 -36.46 -5.05
C ASP A 328 -6.54 -37.57 -3.98
N GLY A 329 -7.76 -37.91 -3.54
CA GLY A 329 -8.04 -39.00 -2.61
C GLY A 329 -8.99 -38.65 -1.46
N LEU A 330 -8.83 -39.34 -0.33
CA LEU A 330 -9.61 -39.14 0.90
C LEU A 330 -9.15 -37.87 1.64
N LEU A 331 -10.03 -36.88 1.74
CA LEU A 331 -9.81 -35.64 2.45
C LEU A 331 -10.04 -35.81 3.96
N ILE A 332 -8.95 -35.80 4.72
CA ILE A 332 -8.93 -35.82 6.19
C ILE A 332 -8.40 -34.49 6.72
N GLU A 333 -9.22 -33.78 7.49
CA GLU A 333 -8.85 -32.48 8.04
C GLU A 333 -9.23 -32.33 9.51
N GLY A 334 -8.43 -31.55 10.25
CA GLY A 334 -8.72 -31.19 11.63
C GLY A 334 -9.93 -30.25 11.78
N GLN A 335 -10.38 -30.04 13.02
CA GLN A 335 -11.40 -29.03 13.33
C GLN A 335 -10.94 -27.64 12.87
N ARG A 336 -11.86 -26.90 12.24
CA ARG A 336 -11.63 -25.54 11.71
C ARG A 336 -12.87 -24.68 11.85
N THR A 337 -12.67 -23.37 11.95
CA THR A 337 -13.73 -22.37 12.09
C THR A 337 -13.48 -21.26 11.08
N ASN A 338 -14.45 -20.98 10.21
CA ASN A 338 -14.41 -19.80 9.35
C ASN A 338 -15.02 -18.60 10.09
N TYR A 339 -14.19 -17.58 10.31
CA TYR A 339 -14.54 -16.32 10.97
C TYR A 339 -15.10 -15.27 10.01
N MET A 340 -14.95 -15.46 8.69
CA MET A 340 -15.70 -14.70 7.68
C MET A 340 -17.19 -15.01 7.83
N LEU A 341 -18.06 -14.02 7.63
CA LEU A 341 -19.51 -14.14 7.85
C LEU A 341 -20.28 -14.03 6.54
N ASN A 342 -21.44 -14.69 6.48
CA ASN A 342 -22.38 -14.68 5.37
C ASN A 342 -21.74 -15.17 4.06
N SER A 343 -21.11 -16.35 4.05
CA SER A 343 -20.39 -16.93 2.90
C SER A 343 -21.12 -16.87 1.55
N GLU A 344 -22.45 -16.86 1.55
CA GLU A 344 -23.29 -16.85 0.33
C GLU A 344 -23.85 -15.46 -0.03
N SER A 345 -23.47 -14.40 0.69
CA SER A 345 -23.95 -13.03 0.48
C SER A 345 -22.79 -12.04 0.28
N PRO A 346 -22.26 -11.89 -0.95
CA PRO A 346 -21.05 -11.09 -1.21
C PRO A 346 -21.10 -9.63 -0.74
N ALA A 347 -22.27 -8.98 -0.83
CA ALA A 347 -22.46 -7.62 -0.32
C ALA A 347 -22.27 -7.49 1.21
N SER A 348 -22.37 -8.61 1.94
CA SER A 348 -22.34 -8.71 3.41
C SER A 348 -21.01 -9.21 3.98
N TRP A 349 -19.97 -9.44 3.15
CA TRP A 349 -18.65 -9.92 3.57
C TRP A 349 -17.78 -8.86 4.29
N GLY A 350 -18.32 -7.71 4.70
CA GLY A 350 -17.54 -6.63 5.31
C GLY A 350 -16.73 -5.81 4.30
N LYS A 351 -17.31 -5.53 3.13
CA LYS A 351 -16.76 -4.59 2.13
C LYS A 351 -16.73 -3.15 2.64
N SER A 352 -15.89 -2.30 2.04
CA SER A 352 -15.94 -0.85 2.27
C SER A 352 -17.21 -0.22 1.65
N SER A 353 -17.60 0.97 2.14
CA SER A 353 -18.78 1.70 1.65
C SER A 353 -18.66 2.20 0.21
N ASN A 354 -17.42 2.38 -0.28
CA ASN A 354 -17.07 2.81 -1.64
C ASN A 354 -16.62 1.67 -2.57
N MET A 355 -16.82 0.42 -2.13
CA MET A 355 -16.64 -0.78 -2.94
C MET A 355 -18.02 -1.33 -3.29
N ASP A 356 -18.46 -1.25 -4.54
CA ASP A 356 -19.80 -1.68 -4.97
C ASP A 356 -19.82 -3.16 -5.38
N VAL A 357 -20.99 -3.79 -5.28
CA VAL A 357 -21.21 -5.19 -5.69
C VAL A 357 -22.43 -5.27 -6.61
N PRO A 358 -22.33 -4.82 -7.87
CA PRO A 358 -23.45 -4.77 -8.82
C PRO A 358 -23.83 -6.13 -9.41
N GLU A 359 -23.00 -7.16 -9.23
CA GLU A 359 -23.14 -8.46 -9.88
C GLU A 359 -22.75 -9.57 -8.90
N THR A 360 -23.63 -10.56 -8.71
CA THR A 360 -23.37 -11.78 -7.91
C THR A 360 -23.89 -12.99 -8.67
N GLY A 361 -23.21 -14.13 -8.53
CA GLY A 361 -23.59 -15.36 -9.22
C GLY A 361 -22.91 -16.59 -8.61
N THR A 362 -23.02 -17.72 -9.28
CA THR A 362 -22.41 -19.00 -8.86
C THR A 362 -21.41 -19.44 -9.94
N ASP A 363 -20.23 -19.92 -9.53
CA ASP A 363 -19.21 -20.41 -10.46
C ASP A 363 -19.44 -21.88 -10.86
N SER A 364 -18.61 -22.41 -11.77
CA SER A 364 -18.72 -23.79 -12.27
C SER A 364 -18.47 -24.87 -11.23
N PHE A 365 -17.90 -24.53 -10.07
CA PHE A 365 -17.75 -25.44 -8.93
C PHE A 365 -18.97 -25.38 -8.01
N GLY A 366 -19.85 -24.39 -8.13
CA GLY A 366 -20.99 -24.19 -7.24
C GLY A 366 -20.78 -23.16 -6.13
N PHE A 367 -19.69 -22.39 -6.15
CA PHE A 367 -19.45 -21.34 -5.16
C PHE A 367 -20.10 -20.00 -5.56
N THR A 368 -20.73 -19.34 -4.60
CA THR A 368 -21.20 -17.96 -4.77
C THR A 368 -20.01 -16.99 -4.86
N TYR A 369 -20.09 -16.08 -5.83
CA TYR A 369 -19.15 -14.98 -6.05
C TYR A 369 -19.86 -13.63 -6.11
N GLY A 370 -19.12 -12.57 -5.82
CA GLY A 370 -19.50 -11.19 -6.11
C GLY A 370 -18.44 -10.48 -6.95
N LYS A 371 -18.86 -9.54 -7.79
CA LYS A 371 -17.98 -8.62 -8.51
C LYS A 371 -17.81 -7.36 -7.69
N PHE A 372 -16.64 -7.16 -7.11
CA PHE A 372 -16.33 -6.00 -6.30
C PHE A 372 -15.74 -4.93 -7.23
N VAL A 373 -16.40 -3.77 -7.31
CA VAL A 373 -16.08 -2.68 -8.24
C VAL A 373 -15.73 -1.42 -7.44
N CYS A 374 -14.61 -0.79 -7.77
CA CYS A 374 -14.26 0.51 -7.18
C CYS A 374 -15.18 1.60 -7.76
N ASN A 375 -15.89 2.31 -6.90
CA ASN A 375 -16.73 3.42 -7.35
C ASN A 375 -15.92 4.69 -7.62
N ASP A 376 -16.50 5.65 -8.35
CA ASP A 376 -15.75 6.80 -8.86
C ASP A 376 -15.13 7.70 -7.77
N SER A 377 -15.56 7.59 -6.50
CA SER A 377 -14.92 8.31 -5.39
C SER A 377 -13.51 7.82 -5.06
N LEU A 378 -13.15 6.60 -5.51
CA LEU A 378 -11.82 6.02 -5.37
C LEU A 378 -10.85 6.39 -6.49
N VAL A 379 -11.32 6.97 -7.60
CA VAL A 379 -10.48 7.24 -8.78
C VAL A 379 -9.34 8.20 -8.42
N GLY A 380 -8.12 7.83 -8.78
CA GLY A 380 -6.90 8.55 -8.41
C GLY A 380 -6.38 8.26 -6.99
N GLN A 381 -7.08 7.48 -6.17
CA GLN A 381 -6.57 7.04 -4.86
C GLN A 381 -5.64 5.81 -4.98
N THR A 382 -4.58 5.79 -4.18
CA THR A 382 -3.57 4.72 -4.13
C THR A 382 -3.83 3.67 -3.03
N SER A 383 -4.86 3.88 -2.20
CA SER A 383 -5.19 3.05 -1.03
C SER A 383 -5.77 1.68 -1.42
N ALA A 384 -5.55 0.68 -0.55
CA ALA A 384 -6.22 -0.62 -0.63
C ALA A 384 -7.55 -0.61 0.15
N ILE A 385 -8.59 -1.26 -0.39
CA ILE A 385 -10.00 -1.12 0.00
C ILE A 385 -10.63 -2.49 0.26
N ASN A 386 -11.43 -2.64 1.34
CA ASN A 386 -12.00 -3.95 1.71
C ASN A 386 -13.01 -4.45 0.67
N MET A 387 -12.81 -5.69 0.21
CA MET A 387 -13.84 -6.48 -0.48
C MET A 387 -14.48 -7.46 0.51
N ALA A 388 -13.66 -8.14 1.32
CA ALA A 388 -14.12 -8.91 2.47
C ALA A 388 -13.26 -8.59 3.71
N SER A 389 -13.85 -8.56 4.91
CA SER A 389 -13.13 -8.40 6.17
C SER A 389 -13.87 -8.97 7.37
N ILE A 390 -13.12 -9.55 8.31
CA ILE A 390 -13.66 -9.79 9.65
C ILE A 390 -13.63 -8.50 10.46
N ALA A 391 -14.70 -8.24 11.21
CA ALA A 391 -14.76 -7.09 12.12
C ALA A 391 -13.71 -7.23 13.24
N ALA A 392 -13.10 -6.12 13.67
CA ALA A 392 -12.04 -6.13 14.68
C ALA A 392 -12.46 -6.79 16.02
N THR A 393 -13.72 -6.61 16.43
CA THR A 393 -14.31 -7.27 17.62
C THR A 393 -14.54 -8.78 17.43
N LYS A 394 -14.29 -9.31 16.23
CA LYS A 394 -14.36 -10.72 15.82
C LYS A 394 -13.01 -11.27 15.33
N SER A 395 -11.92 -10.50 15.50
CA SER A 395 -10.55 -10.96 15.25
C SER A 395 -10.27 -12.29 15.93
N VAL A 396 -9.59 -13.19 15.19
CA VAL A 396 -9.35 -14.58 15.57
C VAL A 396 -8.52 -14.64 16.85
N ASP A 397 -8.98 -15.39 17.85
CA ASP A 397 -8.28 -15.54 19.12
C ASP A 397 -7.16 -16.59 18.98
N VAL A 398 -5.91 -16.15 19.18
CA VAL A 398 -4.68 -16.95 19.10
C VAL A 398 -3.90 -16.92 20.42
N SER A 399 -4.62 -16.70 21.53
CA SER A 399 -4.04 -16.75 22.88
C SER A 399 -3.58 -18.15 23.29
N GLY A 400 -4.29 -19.21 22.87
CA GLY A 400 -3.91 -20.62 23.07
C GLY A 400 -2.79 -21.12 22.15
N ASP A 401 -2.58 -22.44 22.10
CA ASP A 401 -1.40 -23.06 21.47
C ASP A 401 -1.28 -22.83 19.95
N ASN A 402 -2.42 -22.72 19.24
CA ASN A 402 -2.41 -22.42 17.82
C ASN A 402 -2.21 -20.91 17.59
N LYS A 403 -1.03 -20.55 17.08
CA LYS A 403 -0.61 -19.16 16.81
C LYS A 403 -0.85 -18.70 15.37
N TYR A 404 -1.55 -19.48 14.55
CA TYR A 404 -1.64 -19.19 13.12
C TYR A 404 -3.02 -18.71 12.70
N VAL A 405 -3.07 -17.64 11.91
CA VAL A 405 -4.27 -17.26 11.18
C VAL A 405 -4.03 -17.38 9.69
N THR A 406 -4.82 -18.24 9.04
CA THR A 406 -4.85 -18.37 7.59
C THR A 406 -6.02 -17.58 7.03
N THR A 407 -5.85 -17.01 5.84
CA THR A 407 -6.90 -16.36 5.07
C THR A 407 -6.77 -16.77 3.62
N SER A 408 -7.89 -17.18 3.01
CA SER A 408 -7.93 -17.64 1.63
C SER A 408 -9.15 -17.11 0.88
N CYS A 409 -9.04 -17.09 -0.44
CA CYS A 409 -10.15 -16.78 -1.35
C CYS A 409 -9.86 -17.27 -2.77
N ARG A 410 -10.88 -17.23 -3.62
CA ARG A 410 -10.74 -17.40 -5.07
C ARG A 410 -11.10 -16.06 -5.74
N PHE A 411 -10.26 -15.58 -6.64
CA PHE A 411 -10.47 -14.31 -7.32
C PHE A 411 -10.24 -14.38 -8.83
N LYS A 412 -10.82 -13.46 -9.59
CA LYS A 412 -10.67 -13.37 -11.06
C LYS A 412 -10.84 -11.92 -11.52
N THR A 413 -9.99 -11.45 -12.42
CA THR A 413 -10.14 -10.13 -13.07
C THR A 413 -9.35 -10.08 -14.37
N GLU A 414 -9.73 -9.15 -15.24
CA GLU A 414 -9.00 -8.77 -16.46
C GLU A 414 -8.25 -7.44 -16.29
N ARG A 415 -8.35 -6.81 -15.11
CA ARG A 415 -7.65 -5.56 -14.77
C ARG A 415 -6.24 -5.85 -14.26
N GLN A 416 -5.31 -4.91 -14.52
CA GLN A 416 -3.94 -4.94 -14.01
C GLN A 416 -3.93 -4.28 -12.62
N VAL A 417 -4.27 -5.06 -11.61
CA VAL A 417 -4.50 -4.62 -10.22
C VAL A 417 -3.84 -5.62 -9.27
N ARG A 418 -4.00 -5.43 -7.96
CA ARG A 418 -3.45 -6.35 -6.95
C ARG A 418 -4.53 -6.78 -5.97
N LEU A 419 -4.58 -8.07 -5.67
CA LEU A 419 -5.23 -8.55 -4.46
C LEU A 419 -4.28 -8.28 -3.28
N ARG A 420 -4.81 -7.91 -2.11
CA ARG A 420 -4.03 -7.80 -0.87
C ARG A 420 -4.74 -8.55 0.25
N ILE A 421 -4.08 -9.54 0.84
CA ILE A 421 -4.50 -10.15 2.10
C ILE A 421 -3.74 -9.44 3.22
N ARG A 422 -4.44 -8.74 4.09
CA ARG A 422 -3.89 -7.90 5.17
C ARG A 422 -4.19 -8.51 6.53
N PHE A 423 -3.21 -8.47 7.43
CA PHE A 423 -3.33 -8.84 8.83
C PHE A 423 -3.09 -7.66 9.78
N ASP A 424 -3.83 -7.65 10.88
CA ASP A 424 -3.67 -6.72 12.00
C ASP A 424 -3.80 -7.46 13.34
N LYS A 425 -3.35 -6.85 14.43
CA LYS A 425 -3.72 -7.28 15.79
C LYS A 425 -4.81 -6.39 16.36
N TYR A 426 -5.75 -6.97 17.10
CA TYR A 426 -6.75 -6.24 17.86
C TYR A 426 -6.45 -6.32 19.36
N ASP A 427 -6.26 -5.18 20.01
CA ASP A 427 -5.91 -5.10 21.45
C ASP A 427 -7.12 -5.07 22.41
N GLY A 428 -8.34 -5.11 21.88
CA GLY A 428 -9.58 -4.90 22.63
C GLY A 428 -10.22 -3.53 22.36
N SER A 429 -9.47 -2.58 21.81
CA SER A 429 -9.91 -1.22 21.48
C SER A 429 -9.62 -0.79 20.03
N ALA A 430 -8.47 -1.18 19.47
CA ALA A 430 -7.99 -0.72 18.16
C ALA A 430 -7.27 -1.84 17.38
N THR A 431 -7.24 -1.68 16.05
CA THR A 431 -6.49 -2.55 15.13
C THR A 431 -5.11 -1.95 14.81
N THR A 432 -4.03 -2.67 15.09
CA THR A 432 -2.67 -2.30 14.67
C THR A 432 -2.22 -3.18 13.50
N PHE A 433 -1.92 -2.59 12.35
CA PHE A 433 -1.42 -3.32 11.18
C PHE A 433 -0.13 -4.09 11.50
N LEU A 434 -0.09 -5.37 11.10
CA LEU A 434 1.08 -6.24 11.29
C LEU A 434 1.83 -6.40 9.97
N GLY A 435 1.14 -6.86 8.93
CA GLY A 435 1.71 -7.12 7.62
C GLY A 435 0.66 -7.57 6.62
N ASP A 436 1.08 -7.79 5.38
CA ASP A 436 0.23 -8.23 4.29
C ASP A 436 0.98 -9.09 3.27
N ALA A 437 0.21 -9.70 2.38
CA ALA A 437 0.66 -10.26 1.11
C ALA A 437 -0.14 -9.59 -0.02
N TYR A 438 0.55 -8.83 -0.89
CA TYR A 438 0.03 -8.42 -2.19
C TYR A 438 0.29 -9.53 -3.20
N ILE A 439 -0.69 -9.78 -4.08
CA ILE A 439 -0.61 -10.70 -5.21
C ILE A 439 -0.98 -9.89 -6.45
N ASP A 440 -0.08 -9.83 -7.42
CA ASP A 440 -0.38 -9.23 -8.73
C ASP A 440 -1.37 -10.09 -9.52
N THR A 441 -2.43 -9.49 -10.08
CA THR A 441 -3.48 -10.26 -10.74
C THR A 441 -3.10 -10.78 -12.13
N GLN A 442 -2.00 -10.27 -12.72
CA GLN A 442 -1.51 -10.65 -14.05
C GLN A 442 -0.26 -11.53 -13.97
N THR A 443 0.76 -11.12 -13.22
CA THR A 443 2.03 -11.88 -13.09
C THR A 443 1.95 -13.00 -12.05
N LEU A 444 0.99 -12.91 -11.11
CA LEU A 444 0.90 -13.75 -9.91
C LEU A 444 2.10 -13.62 -8.96
N GLU A 445 2.93 -12.58 -9.10
CA GLU A 445 4.00 -12.28 -8.15
C GLU A 445 3.42 -11.93 -6.77
N ILE A 446 4.03 -12.48 -5.73
CA ILE A 446 3.67 -12.24 -4.33
C ILE A 446 4.68 -11.31 -3.68
N ASN A 447 4.22 -10.22 -3.06
CA ASN A 447 5.05 -9.29 -2.31
C ASN A 447 4.47 -9.07 -0.90
N MET A 448 5.24 -9.47 0.13
CA MET A 448 4.82 -9.38 1.53
C MET A 448 5.43 -8.15 2.19
N THR A 449 4.62 -7.38 2.94
CA THR A 449 5.06 -6.11 3.54
C THR A 449 4.61 -5.95 5.00
N GLY A 450 5.09 -4.89 5.67
CA GLY A 450 4.84 -4.62 7.09
C GLY A 450 5.82 -5.31 8.03
N GLY A 451 5.72 -5.01 9.34
CA GLY A 451 6.63 -5.51 10.37
C GLY A 451 6.52 -7.03 10.63
N ALA A 452 5.44 -7.66 10.19
CA ALA A 452 5.23 -9.10 10.25
C ALA A 452 5.57 -9.85 8.95
N ALA A 453 6.11 -9.19 7.91
CA ALA A 453 6.35 -9.83 6.61
C ALA A 453 7.17 -11.14 6.68
N GLY A 454 8.20 -11.20 7.54
CA GLY A 454 8.99 -12.43 7.78
C GLY A 454 8.29 -13.53 8.58
N ARG A 455 7.03 -13.31 8.99
CA ARG A 455 6.14 -14.26 9.69
C ARG A 455 4.88 -14.58 8.86
N ILE A 456 4.81 -14.06 7.63
CA ILE A 456 3.73 -14.33 6.68
C ILE A 456 4.26 -15.32 5.65
N THR A 457 3.48 -16.35 5.37
CA THR A 457 3.59 -17.15 4.15
C THR A 457 2.40 -16.85 3.26
N ALA A 458 2.56 -16.98 1.95
CA ALA A 458 1.46 -16.83 0.99
C ALA A 458 1.72 -17.66 -0.26
N ARG A 459 0.64 -18.15 -0.89
CA ARG A 459 0.69 -18.91 -2.14
C ARG A 459 -0.46 -18.52 -3.05
N VAL A 460 -0.27 -18.79 -4.35
CA VAL A 460 -1.26 -18.50 -5.39
C VAL A 460 -1.28 -19.64 -6.41
N ARG A 461 -2.47 -20.09 -6.82
CA ARG A 461 -2.67 -21.18 -7.79
C ARG A 461 -3.78 -20.80 -8.77
N LYS A 462 -3.41 -20.57 -10.04
CA LYS A 462 -4.37 -20.28 -11.12
C LYS A 462 -4.89 -21.58 -11.73
N ASP A 463 -6.20 -21.78 -11.64
CA ASP A 463 -6.91 -22.81 -12.40
C ASP A 463 -6.92 -22.40 -13.88
N LYS A 464 -6.35 -23.25 -14.74
CA LYS A 464 -6.26 -23.03 -16.18
C LYS A 464 -7.58 -23.29 -16.92
N THR A 465 -8.47 -24.09 -16.35
CA THR A 465 -9.76 -24.47 -16.95
C THR A 465 -10.79 -23.37 -16.75
N THR A 466 -10.92 -22.86 -15.52
CA THR A 466 -11.95 -21.84 -15.20
C THR A 466 -11.40 -20.41 -15.15
N GLY A 467 -10.08 -20.24 -15.09
CA GLY A 467 -9.40 -18.94 -14.99
C GLY A 467 -9.50 -18.29 -13.61
N TRP A 468 -10.11 -18.94 -12.62
CA TRP A 468 -10.06 -18.50 -11.23
C TRP A 468 -8.67 -18.68 -10.63
N ILE A 469 -8.29 -17.78 -9.73
CA ILE A 469 -7.02 -17.81 -9.02
C ILE A 469 -7.33 -18.04 -7.54
N PHE A 470 -6.89 -19.17 -6.98
CA PHE A 470 -6.89 -19.39 -5.55
C PHE A 470 -5.70 -18.65 -4.92
N ALA A 471 -5.92 -17.95 -3.82
CA ALA A 471 -4.88 -17.33 -3.02
C ALA A 471 -5.06 -17.68 -1.54
N GLU A 472 -3.93 -17.92 -0.89
CA GLU A 472 -3.82 -18.10 0.57
C GLU A 472 -2.71 -17.21 1.12
N ALA A 473 -2.89 -16.72 2.34
CA ALA A 473 -1.81 -16.21 3.18
C ALA A 473 -2.04 -16.62 4.63
N THR A 474 -0.96 -16.91 5.34
CA THR A 474 -0.96 -17.33 6.75
C THR A 474 0.02 -16.48 7.53
N ILE A 475 -0.41 -15.92 8.66
CA ILE A 475 0.47 -15.20 9.60
C ILE A 475 0.68 -16.05 10.86
N GLN A 476 1.93 -16.16 11.31
CA GLN A 476 2.28 -16.66 12.64
C GLN A 476 2.29 -15.49 13.64
N ALA A 477 1.39 -15.50 14.61
CA ALA A 477 1.34 -14.55 15.71
C ALA A 477 2.46 -14.78 16.72
N ILE A 478 2.88 -13.72 17.41
CA ILE A 478 3.87 -13.74 18.50
C ILE A 478 3.27 -13.30 19.83
N ASP A 479 4.04 -13.39 20.91
CA ASP A 479 3.59 -12.98 22.25
C ASP A 479 3.08 -11.52 22.27
N GLY A 480 1.88 -11.34 22.85
CA GLY A 480 1.17 -10.07 22.86
C GLY A 480 0.30 -9.78 21.62
N GLU A 481 0.34 -10.61 20.58
CA GLU A 481 -0.59 -10.56 19.44
C GLU A 481 -1.80 -11.48 19.66
N LEU A 482 -2.53 -11.29 20.76
CA LEU A 482 -3.55 -12.24 21.25
C LEU A 482 -4.76 -12.43 20.31
N LYS A 483 -5.09 -11.43 19.50
CA LYS A 483 -6.16 -11.51 18.50
C LYS A 483 -5.73 -10.92 17.17
N ILE A 484 -5.99 -11.64 16.08
CA ILE A 484 -5.55 -11.29 14.74
C ILE A 484 -6.77 -10.99 13.84
N GLY A 485 -6.82 -9.76 13.31
CA GLY A 485 -7.75 -9.36 12.26
C GLY A 485 -7.22 -9.72 10.87
N SER A 486 -8.13 -9.91 9.92
CA SER A 486 -7.79 -10.16 8.51
C SER A 486 -8.75 -9.45 7.55
N GLN A 487 -8.23 -8.95 6.43
CA GLN A 487 -8.99 -8.38 5.33
C GLN A 487 -8.48 -8.85 3.97
N ILE A 488 -9.40 -9.14 3.06
CA ILE A 488 -9.14 -9.33 1.63
C ILE A 488 -9.52 -8.02 0.93
N GLN A 489 -8.53 -7.35 0.37
CA GLN A 489 -8.64 -6.01 -0.19
C GLN A 489 -8.32 -5.99 -1.69
N TYR A 490 -9.00 -5.10 -2.41
CA TYR A 490 -8.54 -4.57 -3.68
C TYR A 490 -7.37 -3.61 -3.43
N SER A 491 -6.40 -3.54 -4.34
CA SER A 491 -5.41 -2.47 -4.41
C SER A 491 -5.07 -2.16 -5.87
N PRO A 492 -4.82 -0.89 -6.26
CA PRO A 492 -4.38 -0.57 -7.62
C PRO A 492 -2.99 -1.14 -7.93
N GLU A 493 -2.55 -1.04 -9.18
CA GLU A 493 -1.21 -1.45 -9.61
C GLU A 493 -0.09 -0.86 -8.71
N ARG A 494 1.06 -1.54 -8.62
CA ARG A 494 2.19 -1.12 -7.80
C ARG A 494 2.79 0.21 -8.27
N GLY A 495 2.44 1.30 -7.57
CA GLY A 495 2.84 2.67 -7.92
C GLY A 495 1.82 3.41 -8.79
N GLY A 496 0.75 2.72 -9.22
CA GLY A 496 -0.41 3.32 -9.85
C GLY A 496 -1.45 3.79 -8.85
N ALA A 497 -2.62 4.19 -9.37
CA ALA A 497 -3.80 4.58 -8.60
C ALA A 497 -5.05 3.93 -9.21
N THR A 498 -6.13 3.87 -8.43
CA THR A 498 -7.41 3.26 -8.84
C THR A 498 -7.99 3.98 -10.05
N VAL A 499 -8.45 3.24 -11.05
CA VAL A 499 -9.14 3.79 -12.24
C VAL A 499 -10.62 3.42 -12.27
N SER A 500 -11.44 4.19 -12.98
CA SER A 500 -12.89 3.94 -13.05
C SER A 500 -13.16 2.62 -13.75
N GLY A 501 -14.04 1.80 -13.17
CA GLY A 501 -14.32 0.45 -13.63
C GLY A 501 -13.20 -0.56 -13.35
N ASP A 502 -12.33 -0.31 -12.37
CA ASP A 502 -11.53 -1.35 -11.73
C ASP A 502 -12.43 -2.32 -10.94
N TYR A 503 -12.17 -3.62 -11.07
CA TYR A 503 -12.94 -4.66 -10.39
C TYR A 503 -12.12 -5.92 -10.09
N ILE A 504 -12.59 -6.69 -9.12
CA ILE A 504 -12.18 -8.08 -8.86
C ILE A 504 -13.44 -8.90 -8.59
N TYR A 505 -13.64 -10.00 -9.33
CA TYR A 505 -14.56 -11.05 -8.91
C TYR A 505 -13.94 -11.81 -7.74
N LEU A 506 -14.67 -11.96 -6.64
CA LEU A 506 -14.22 -12.62 -5.42
C LEU A 506 -15.24 -13.71 -5.01
N ALA A 507 -14.72 -14.87 -4.64
CA ALA A 507 -15.44 -16.04 -4.17
C ALA A 507 -14.72 -16.66 -2.96
N THR A 508 -15.45 -17.47 -2.20
CA THR A 508 -14.93 -18.27 -1.08
C THR A 508 -14.01 -17.55 -0.07
N PRO A 509 -14.31 -16.32 0.40
CA PRO A 509 -13.48 -15.67 1.41
C PRO A 509 -13.58 -16.42 2.75
N GLN A 510 -12.43 -16.84 3.26
CA GLN A 510 -12.33 -17.66 4.46
C GLN A 510 -11.19 -17.13 5.34
N VAL A 511 -11.42 -17.07 6.66
CA VAL A 511 -10.42 -16.69 7.66
C VAL A 511 -10.48 -17.69 8.80
N GLU A 512 -9.36 -18.31 9.15
CA GLU A 512 -9.30 -19.50 10.01
C GLU A 512 -8.20 -19.42 11.07
N ASN A 513 -8.44 -20.05 12.23
CA ASN A 513 -7.39 -20.37 13.18
C ASN A 513 -6.71 -21.70 12.75
N GLY A 514 -5.52 -21.62 12.15
CA GLY A 514 -4.84 -22.76 11.53
C GLY A 514 -3.60 -22.36 10.73
N PRO A 515 -2.56 -23.22 10.66
CA PRO A 515 -1.32 -23.00 9.88
C PRO A 515 -1.48 -23.27 8.38
N CYS A 516 -2.66 -23.69 7.94
CA CYS A 516 -2.99 -24.06 6.57
C CYS A 516 -4.49 -23.81 6.32
N VAL A 517 -4.84 -23.67 5.04
CA VAL A 517 -6.24 -23.60 4.57
C VAL A 517 -6.97 -24.91 4.81
N SER A 518 -8.29 -24.83 4.95
CA SER A 518 -9.20 -25.98 4.94
C SER A 518 -10.14 -25.98 3.74
N SER A 519 -10.94 -27.04 3.57
CA SER A 519 -12.11 -26.97 2.70
C SER A 519 -13.02 -25.78 3.08
N PHE A 520 -13.75 -25.20 2.12
CA PHE A 520 -14.55 -24.00 2.38
C PHE A 520 -15.69 -24.27 3.37
N ILE A 521 -15.73 -23.52 4.47
CA ILE A 521 -16.76 -23.63 5.50
C ILE A 521 -17.77 -22.50 5.28
N ILE A 522 -18.99 -22.87 4.90
CA ILE A 522 -20.10 -21.94 4.68
C ILE A 522 -20.56 -21.39 6.04
N SER A 523 -20.58 -20.06 6.17
CA SER A 523 -21.00 -19.34 7.37
C SER A 523 -22.25 -18.49 7.15
N GLY A 524 -23.07 -18.37 8.19
CA GLY A 524 -24.20 -17.45 8.25
C GLY A 524 -23.82 -16.13 8.92
N GLY A 525 -24.76 -15.53 9.65
CA GLY A 525 -24.51 -14.35 10.49
C GLY A 525 -23.60 -14.58 11.71
N SER A 526 -23.10 -15.80 11.87
CA SER A 526 -22.13 -16.22 12.89
C SER A 526 -21.07 -17.13 12.27
N ALA A 527 -19.86 -17.13 12.85
CA ALA A 527 -18.79 -18.03 12.45
C ALA A 527 -19.21 -19.50 12.57
N THR A 528 -18.86 -20.33 11.58
CA THR A 528 -19.21 -21.75 11.53
C THR A 528 -17.97 -22.60 11.79
N THR A 529 -18.10 -23.62 12.63
CA THR A 529 -17.06 -24.62 12.90
C THR A 529 -17.39 -25.93 12.21
N ARG A 530 -16.47 -26.43 11.38
CA ARG A 530 -16.47 -27.81 10.89
C ARG A 530 -15.71 -28.68 11.89
N ALA A 531 -16.29 -29.81 12.27
CA ALA A 531 -15.63 -30.81 13.10
C ALA A 531 -14.38 -31.41 12.41
N SER A 532 -13.53 -32.09 13.20
CA SER A 532 -12.47 -32.93 12.64
C SER A 532 -13.07 -34.14 11.93
N ASP A 533 -12.47 -34.55 10.81
CA ASP A 533 -12.59 -35.91 10.34
C ASP A 533 -11.75 -36.83 11.24
N LEU A 534 -12.26 -38.04 11.51
CA LEU A 534 -11.59 -39.05 12.35
C LEU A 534 -11.76 -40.44 11.73
N VAL A 535 -10.64 -40.99 11.24
CA VAL A 535 -10.52 -42.38 10.79
C VAL A 535 -10.09 -43.25 11.96
N SER A 536 -10.79 -44.37 12.20
CA SER A 536 -10.56 -45.26 13.34
C SER A 536 -10.39 -46.72 12.91
N ILE A 537 -9.34 -47.36 13.44
CA ILE A 537 -8.99 -48.76 13.20
C ILE A 537 -8.84 -49.45 14.58
N PRO A 538 -9.56 -50.53 14.90
CA PRO A 538 -9.45 -51.18 16.20
C PRO A 538 -8.10 -51.88 16.38
N THR A 539 -7.33 -51.55 17.41
CA THR A 539 -6.01 -52.17 17.62
C THR A 539 -6.10 -53.62 18.10
N ARG A 540 -7.05 -53.94 18.99
CA ARG A 540 -7.13 -55.21 19.73
C ARG A 540 -7.17 -56.50 18.86
N ASN A 541 -7.67 -56.40 17.63
CA ASN A 541 -7.79 -57.52 16.70
C ASN A 541 -6.82 -57.43 15.50
N ASN A 542 -6.04 -56.35 15.40
CA ASN A 542 -5.09 -56.08 14.30
C ASN A 542 -3.62 -56.07 14.75
N LEU A 543 -3.35 -55.68 16.01
CA LEU A 543 -2.03 -55.37 16.51
C LEU A 543 -1.85 -56.01 17.89
N TYR A 544 -1.36 -57.26 17.91
CA TYR A 544 -1.20 -58.05 19.14
C TYR A 544 0.10 -57.74 19.93
N LYS A 545 1.10 -57.13 19.28
CA LYS A 545 2.37 -56.72 19.90
C LYS A 545 2.81 -55.34 19.43
N LEU A 546 3.60 -54.68 20.28
CA LEU A 546 4.31 -53.44 19.98
C LEU A 546 5.82 -53.72 19.91
N PRO A 547 6.60 -52.96 19.12
CA PRO A 547 6.16 -51.91 18.20
C PRO A 547 5.47 -52.47 16.94
N PHE A 548 4.74 -51.61 16.23
CA PHE A 548 4.24 -51.90 14.88
C PHE A 548 4.75 -50.85 13.89
N THR A 549 4.77 -51.21 12.61
CA THR A 549 5.16 -50.33 11.50
C THR A 549 3.97 -50.16 10.57
N PHE A 550 3.79 -48.97 10.01
CA PHE A 550 2.81 -48.71 8.96
C PHE A 550 3.48 -48.00 7.78
N LEU A 551 2.92 -48.18 6.59
CA LEU A 551 3.26 -47.41 5.39
C LEU A 551 2.05 -46.54 5.05
N LEU A 552 2.27 -45.26 4.79
CA LEU A 552 1.24 -44.31 4.39
C LEU A 552 1.78 -43.49 3.22
N GLU A 553 0.99 -43.42 2.15
CA GLU A 553 1.22 -42.51 1.03
C GLU A 553 0.45 -41.20 1.30
N ILE A 554 1.09 -40.07 1.04
CA ILE A 554 0.55 -38.72 1.24
C ILE A 554 0.90 -37.91 -0.02
N HIS A 555 -0.07 -37.14 -0.52
CA HIS A 555 0.04 -36.31 -1.72
C HIS A 555 -0.02 -34.82 -1.36
#